data_AF-A0A0L0VWB3-F1
#
_entry.id   AF-A0A0L0VWB3-F1
#
_cell.length_a   1.000
_cell.length_b   1.000
_cell.length_c   1.000
_cell.angle_alpha   90.00
_cell.angle_beta   90.00
_cell.angle_gamma   90.00
#
_symmetry.space_group_name_H-M   'P 1'
#
loop_
_entity.id
_entity.type
_entity.pdbx_description
1 polymer ?
#
loop_
_entity_poly.entity_id
_entity_poly.type
_entity_poly.pdbx_seq_one_letter_code
_entity_poly.pdbx_strand_id
1 'polypeptide(L)'
;MSSEQIESLAQSIRNVSSDITEIKDLLCTADAEIIENRAELLSQRFVDIALNLKSRFDPPLLVILLYLLPIIPDVDPGTPIQTYYKDWFVTWNTQRILVTDNFINLAKSLGSIP
;
A
#
# COMPACT_ATOMS: atom_id res chain seq x y z
N MET A 1 5.90 14.24 17.73
CA MET A 1 6.85 13.35 17.04
C MET A 1 8.25 13.92 17.20
N SER A 2 9.26 13.06 17.38
CA SER A 2 10.67 13.48 17.29
C SER A 2 11.09 13.63 15.81
N SER A 3 12.23 14.27 15.56
CA SER A 3 12.80 14.38 14.21
C SER A 3 13.06 13.00 13.59
N GLU A 4 13.56 12.04 14.38
CA GLU A 4 13.80 10.66 13.93
C GLU A 4 12.50 9.96 13.49
N GLN A 5 11.40 10.15 14.22
CA GLN A 5 10.10 9.60 13.84
C GLN A 5 9.57 10.21 12.53
N ILE A 6 9.82 11.50 12.30
CA ILE A 6 9.43 12.18 11.06
C ILE A 6 10.26 11.66 9.88
N GLU A 7 11.56 11.48 10.06
CA GLU A 7 12.45 10.92 9.03
C GLU A 7 12.09 9.47 8.70
N SER A 8 11.85 8.64 9.72
CA SER A 8 11.37 7.27 9.54
C SER A 8 10.05 7.21 8.77
N LEU A 9 9.10 8.09 9.10
CA LEU A 9 7.84 8.22 8.37
C LEU A 9 8.09 8.59 6.90
N ALA A 10 8.91 9.61 6.64
CA ALA A 10 9.21 10.05 5.28
C ALA A 10 9.86 8.93 4.45
N GLN A 11 10.78 8.15 5.04
CA GLN A 11 11.38 7.00 4.38
C GLN A 11 10.35 5.90 4.12
N SER A 12 9.46 5.63 5.06
CA SER A 12 8.38 4.65 4.88
C SER A 12 7.48 5.01 3.70
N ILE A 13 7.09 6.28 3.57
CA ILE A 13 6.28 6.78 2.45
C ILE A 13 7.04 6.61 1.13
N ARG A 14 8.33 6.93 1.08
CA ARG A 14 9.16 6.72 -0.13
C ARG A 14 9.19 5.25 -0.54
N ASN A 15 9.34 4.35 0.42
CA ASN A 15 9.36 2.90 0.17
C ASN A 15 8.01 2.43 -0.40
N VAL A 16 6.89 2.86 0.18
CA VAL A 16 5.54 2.54 -0.34
C VAL A 16 5.35 3.07 -1.77
N SER A 17 5.74 4.31 -2.04
CA SER A 17 5.68 4.88 -3.40
C SER A 17 6.55 4.12 -4.40
N SER A 18 7.71 3.65 -3.97
CA SER A 18 8.60 2.82 -4.78
C SER A 18 7.93 1.49 -5.14
N ASP A 19 7.31 0.82 -4.17
CA ASP A 19 6.60 -0.45 -4.41
C ASP A 19 5.40 -0.27 -5.35
N ILE A 20 4.64 0.82 -5.21
CA ILE A 20 3.52 1.12 -6.14
C ILE A 20 4.05 1.36 -7.56
N THR A 21 5.19 2.05 -7.69
CA THR A 21 5.82 2.30 -8.99
C THR A 21 6.30 1.01 -9.63
N GLU A 22 6.95 0.12 -8.87
CA GLU A 22 7.42 -1.15 -9.42
C GLU A 22 6.25 -2.10 -9.75
N ILE A 23 5.15 -2.10 -8.98
CA ILE A 23 3.92 -2.83 -9.39
C ILE A 23 3.42 -2.31 -10.74
N LYS A 24 3.36 -0.99 -10.93
CA LYS A 24 2.96 -0.39 -12.20
C LYS A 24 3.88 -0.82 -13.34
N ASP A 25 5.20 -0.77 -13.13
CA ASP A 25 6.17 -1.14 -14.15
C ASP A 25 6.05 -2.62 -14.53
N LEU A 26 5.86 -3.51 -13.54
CA LEU A 26 5.57 -4.93 -13.77
C LEU A 26 4.29 -5.14 -14.57
N LEU A 27 3.22 -4.40 -14.27
CA LEU A 27 1.97 -4.46 -15.04
C LEU A 27 2.16 -4.00 -16.48
N CYS A 28 3.00 -2.99 -16.72
CA CYS A 28 3.30 -2.50 -18.07
C CYS A 28 4.05 -3.53 -18.93
N THR A 29 4.84 -4.42 -18.34
CA THR A 29 5.62 -5.44 -19.06
C THR A 29 5.03 -6.84 -19.00
N ALA A 30 3.92 -7.02 -18.26
CA ALA A 30 3.36 -8.33 -17.94
C ALA A 30 3.08 -9.20 -19.18
N ASP A 31 2.41 -8.64 -20.19
CA ASP A 31 2.04 -9.38 -21.40
C ASP A 31 3.29 -9.89 -22.15
N ALA A 32 4.33 -9.07 -22.23
CA ALA A 32 5.59 -9.44 -22.89
C ALA A 32 6.31 -10.56 -22.12
N GLU A 33 6.41 -10.45 -20.80
CA GLU A 33 7.03 -11.47 -19.95
C GLU A 33 6.27 -12.82 -20.02
N ILE A 34 4.95 -12.79 -20.14
CA ILE A 34 4.13 -14.00 -20.32
C ILE A 34 4.43 -14.64 -21.69
N ILE A 35 4.49 -13.85 -22.77
CA ILE A 35 4.86 -14.35 -24.12
C ILE A 35 6.26 -14.99 -24.12
N GLU A 36 7.18 -14.43 -23.34
CA GLU A 36 8.55 -14.96 -23.17
C GLU A 36 8.65 -16.16 -22.22
N ASN A 37 7.53 -16.74 -21.79
CA ASN A 37 7.45 -17.89 -20.88
C ASN A 37 8.08 -17.60 -19.49
N ARG A 38 7.92 -16.36 -19.00
CA ARG A 38 8.40 -15.90 -17.69
C ARG A 38 7.28 -15.65 -16.68
N ALA A 39 6.11 -16.28 -16.88
CA ALA A 39 4.94 -16.11 -16.02
C ALA A 39 5.22 -16.44 -14.55
N GLU A 40 6.02 -17.47 -14.27
CA GLU A 40 6.41 -17.86 -12.91
C GLU A 40 7.27 -16.78 -12.22
N LEU A 41 8.28 -16.26 -12.93
CA LEU A 41 9.14 -15.18 -12.44
C LEU A 41 8.32 -13.90 -12.19
N LEU A 42 7.44 -13.54 -13.12
CA LEU A 42 6.54 -12.40 -12.99
C LEU A 42 5.60 -12.55 -11.78
N SER A 43 5.01 -13.74 -11.60
CA SER A 43 4.21 -14.10 -10.43
C SER A 43 4.99 -13.90 -9.13
N GLN A 44 6.22 -14.42 -9.06
CA GLN A 44 7.07 -14.26 -7.87
C GLN A 44 7.34 -12.78 -7.56
N ARG A 45 7.70 -11.98 -8.58
CA ARG A 45 7.95 -10.54 -8.40
C ARG A 45 6.71 -9.80 -7.89
N PHE A 46 5.53 -10.11 -8.43
CA PHE A 46 4.27 -9.53 -7.94
C PHE A 46 3.96 -9.92 -6.49
N VAL A 47 4.20 -11.17 -6.11
CA VAL A 47 4.00 -11.62 -4.73
C VAL A 47 4.95 -10.91 -3.78
N ASP A 48 6.23 -10.85 -4.11
CA ASP A 48 7.26 -10.25 -3.26
C ASP A 48 6.98 -8.76 -3.02
N ILE A 49 6.64 -8.02 -4.07
CA ILE A 49 6.35 -6.59 -3.92
C ILE A 49 5.05 -6.32 -3.18
N ALA A 50 4.03 -7.16 -3.33
CA ALA A 50 2.79 -7.02 -2.60
C ALA A 50 2.96 -7.32 -1.10
N LEU A 51 3.82 -8.28 -0.74
CA LEU A 51 4.20 -8.55 0.64
C LEU A 51 5.00 -7.39 1.25
N ASN A 52 5.94 -6.82 0.48
CA ASN A 52 6.67 -5.62 0.88
C ASN A 52 5.71 -4.46 1.13
N LEU A 53 4.82 -4.18 0.17
CA LEU A 53 3.81 -3.13 0.27
C LEU A 53 2.94 -3.33 1.51
N LYS A 54 2.45 -4.54 1.76
CA LYS A 54 1.65 -4.89 2.95
C LYS A 54 2.37 -4.53 4.25
N SER A 55 3.61 -4.98 4.42
CA SER A 55 4.39 -4.76 5.64
C SER A 55 4.77 -3.30 5.89
N ARG A 56 4.93 -2.51 4.82
CA ARG A 56 5.38 -1.11 4.89
C ARG A 56 4.27 -0.12 5.18
N PHE A 57 3.00 -0.52 5.09
CA PHE A 57 1.88 0.38 5.37
C PHE A 57 1.55 0.53 6.87
N ASP A 58 1.86 -0.45 7.71
CA ASP A 58 1.42 -0.42 9.11
C ASP A 58 2.14 0.66 9.95
N PRO A 59 3.47 0.85 9.86
CA PRO A 59 4.16 1.94 10.58
C PRO A 59 3.66 3.36 10.24
N PRO A 60 3.53 3.77 8.97
CA PRO A 60 3.10 5.13 8.64
C PRO A 60 1.64 5.37 9.04
N LEU A 61 0.77 4.35 8.98
CA LEU A 61 -0.61 4.49 9.43
C LEU A 61 -0.72 4.72 10.92
N LEU A 62 0.05 4.01 11.72
CA LEU A 62 0.07 4.23 13.17
C LEU A 62 0.46 5.68 13.49
N VAL A 63 1.46 6.22 12.78
CA VAL A 63 1.89 7.61 12.94
C VAL A 63 0.80 8.60 12.54
N ILE A 64 0.10 8.36 11.42
CA ILE A 64 -1.02 9.19 10.98
C ILE A 64 -2.12 9.21 12.05
N LEU A 65 -2.50 8.04 12.59
CA LEU A 65 -3.54 7.91 13.61
C LEU A 65 -3.15 8.57 14.95
N LEU A 66 -1.89 8.45 15.37
CA LEU A 66 -1.41 8.97 16.66
C LEU A 66 -1.11 10.46 16.65
N TYR A 67 -0.66 11.01 15.52
CA TYR A 67 -0.11 12.38 15.49
C TYR A 67 -0.83 13.31 14.52
N LEU A 68 -1.24 12.84 13.34
CA LEU A 68 -1.86 13.74 12.35
C LEU A 68 -3.37 13.86 12.55
N LEU A 69 -4.04 12.75 12.80
CA LEU A 69 -5.49 12.72 13.01
C LEU A 69 -5.93 13.59 14.21
N PRO A 70 -5.23 13.58 15.36
CA PRO A 70 -5.61 14.42 16.51
C PRO A 70 -5.45 15.92 16.28
N ILE A 71 -4.67 16.35 15.28
CA ILE A 71 -4.47 17.78 14.95
C ILE A 71 -5.71 18.36 14.26
N ILE A 72 -6.53 17.52 13.63
CA ILE A 72 -7.73 17.96 12.92
C ILE A 72 -8.77 18.45 13.96
N PRO A 73 -9.24 19.71 13.87
CA PRO A 73 -10.26 20.23 14.75
C PRO A 73 -11.60 19.52 14.56
N ASP A 74 -12.34 19.30 15.64
CA ASP A 74 -13.64 18.59 15.61
C ASP A 74 -14.86 19.54 15.53
N VAL A 75 -14.63 20.85 15.34
CA VAL A 75 -15.65 21.91 15.53
C VAL A 75 -15.76 22.92 14.40
N ASP A 76 -15.06 22.74 13.28
CA ASP A 76 -15.06 23.73 12.20
C ASP A 76 -16.25 23.54 11.23
N PRO A 77 -17.22 24.48 11.17
CA PRO A 77 -18.41 24.32 10.33
C PRO A 77 -18.04 24.38 8.84
N GLY A 78 -18.23 23.27 8.13
CA GLY A 78 -18.05 23.19 6.67
C GLY A 78 -16.78 22.47 6.22
N THR A 79 -15.93 22.00 7.14
CA THR A 79 -14.80 21.12 6.83
C THR A 79 -15.01 19.72 7.41
N PRO A 80 -14.46 18.65 6.80
CA PRO A 80 -14.54 17.33 7.37
C PRO A 80 -13.84 17.29 8.74
N ILE A 81 -14.60 16.99 9.78
CA ILE A 81 -14.12 16.93 11.16
C ILE A 81 -13.29 15.67 11.42
N GLN A 82 -12.60 15.61 12.56
CA GLN A 82 -11.74 14.48 12.93
C GLN A 82 -12.45 13.12 12.82
N THR A 83 -13.72 13.06 13.21
CA THR A 83 -14.54 11.84 13.13
C THR A 83 -14.71 11.32 11.71
N TYR A 84 -14.88 12.22 10.72
CA TYR A 84 -14.96 11.83 9.31
C TYR A 84 -13.67 11.12 8.86
N TYR A 85 -12.51 11.68 9.19
CA TYR A 85 -11.24 11.08 8.80
C TYR A 85 -10.99 9.74 9.50
N LYS A 86 -11.42 9.57 10.76
CA LYS A 86 -11.37 8.28 11.45
C LYS A 86 -12.12 7.20 10.67
N ASP A 87 -13.38 7.47 10.31
CA ASP A 87 -14.24 6.51 9.59
C ASP A 87 -13.69 6.21 8.18
N TRP A 88 -13.21 7.26 7.50
CA TRP A 88 -12.54 7.12 6.22
C TRP A 88 -11.29 6.24 6.31
N PHE A 89 -10.42 6.46 7.32
CA PHE A 89 -9.20 5.66 7.52
C PHE A 89 -9.51 4.18 7.78
N VAL A 90 -10.54 3.89 8.59
CA VAL A 90 -10.96 2.50 8.85
C VAL A 90 -11.42 1.82 7.56
N THR A 91 -12.26 2.51 6.77
CA THR A 91 -12.76 2.01 5.49
C THR A 91 -11.62 1.78 4.50
N TRP A 92 -10.77 2.78 4.32
CA TRP A 92 -9.62 2.72 3.41
C TRP A 92 -8.65 1.60 3.81
N ASN A 93 -8.35 1.45 5.10
CA ASN A 93 -7.42 0.41 5.57
C ASN A 93 -7.99 -1.01 5.36
N THR A 94 -9.30 -1.17 5.55
CA THR A 94 -10.00 -2.43 5.28
C THR A 94 -9.91 -2.78 3.79
N GLN A 95 -10.22 -1.82 2.91
CA GLN A 95 -10.11 -1.99 1.46
C GLN A 95 -8.68 -2.30 1.03
N ARG A 96 -7.69 -1.60 1.58
CA ARG A 96 -6.26 -1.83 1.34
C ARG A 96 -5.88 -3.29 1.63
N ILE A 97 -6.21 -3.78 2.82
CA ILE A 97 -5.91 -5.18 3.23
C ILE A 97 -6.54 -6.16 2.24
N LEU A 98 -7.82 -5.99 1.92
CA LEU A 98 -8.54 -6.88 0.98
C LEU A 98 -7.91 -6.87 -0.41
N VAL A 99 -7.60 -5.69 -0.96
CA VAL A 99 -7.00 -5.55 -2.29
C VAL A 99 -5.62 -6.18 -2.32
N THR A 100 -4.78 -5.97 -1.30
CA THR A 100 -3.44 -6.57 -1.25
C THR A 100 -3.50 -8.09 -1.18
N ASP A 101 -4.40 -8.66 -0.36
CA ASP A 101 -4.53 -10.11 -0.24
C ASP A 101 -5.09 -10.74 -1.52
N ASN A 102 -6.08 -10.11 -2.15
CA ASN A 102 -6.60 -10.54 -3.45
C ASN A 102 -5.55 -10.47 -4.54
N PHE A 103 -4.74 -9.40 -4.55
CA PHE A 103 -3.65 -9.23 -5.50
C PHE A 103 -2.59 -10.33 -5.34
N ILE A 104 -2.18 -10.65 -4.11
CA ILE A 104 -1.23 -11.75 -3.84
C ILE A 104 -1.78 -13.08 -4.36
N ASN A 105 -3.06 -13.37 -4.11
CA ASN A 105 -3.69 -14.60 -4.57
C ASN A 105 -3.76 -14.66 -6.10
N LEU A 106 -4.12 -13.55 -6.76
CA LEU A 106 -4.13 -13.46 -8.21
C LEU A 106 -2.71 -13.65 -8.79
N ALA A 107 -1.71 -12.98 -8.22
CA ALA A 107 -0.32 -13.12 -8.64
C ALA A 107 0.15 -14.57 -8.59
N LYS A 108 -0.13 -15.29 -7.49
CA LYS A 108 0.19 -16.73 -7.37
C LYS A 108 -0.48 -17.59 -8.45
N SER A 109 -1.72 -17.26 -8.82
CA SER A 109 -2.43 -18.00 -9.86
C SER A 109 -1.82 -17.81 -11.26
N LEU A 110 -1.14 -16.69 -11.50
CA LEU A 110 -0.45 -16.40 -12.76
C LEU A 110 0.72 -17.38 -13.00
N GLY A 111 1.48 -17.70 -11.95
CA GLY A 111 2.57 -18.69 -12.03
C GLY A 111 2.10 -20.13 -12.17
N SER A 112 0.78 -20.36 -12.07
CA SER A 112 0.16 -21.69 -12.27
C SER A 112 -0.46 -21.85 -13.66
N ILE A 113 -0.35 -20.85 -14.53
CA ILE A 113 -0.84 -20.93 -15.92
C ILE A 113 0.12 -21.82 -16.72
N PRO A 114 -0.38 -22.88 -17.38
CA PRO A 114 0.44 -23.82 -18.15
C PRO A 114 1.04 -23.23 -19.42
#